data_AF-U6F839-F1
#
_entry.id   AF-U6F839-F1
#
_cell.length_a   1.000
_cell.length_b   1.000
_cell.length_c   1.000
_cell.angle_alpha   90.00
_cell.angle_beta   90.00
_cell.angle_gamma   90.00
#
_symmetry.space_group_name_H-M   'P 1'
#
loop_
_entity.id
_entity.type
_entity.pdbx_description
1 polymer ?
#
loop_
_entity_poly.entity_id
_entity_poly.type
_entity_poly.pdbx_seq_one_letter_code
_entity_poly.pdbx_strand_id
1 'polypeptide(L)' 'MTVGSATKPREITDGVLPGKNYPNHSAIDFYHHYKEDIKLMAEMGFKAFRTSIAWTRIFPNGDEKNLMEKV' A
#
# COMPACT_ATOMS: atom_id res chain seq x y z
N MET A 1 0.84 -12.03 -3.99
CA MET A 1 1.96 -12.76 -3.35
C MET A 1 1.73 -12.81 -1.85
N THR A 2 1.85 -13.98 -1.24
CA THR A 2 1.60 -14.17 0.19
C THR A 2 2.82 -13.82 1.05
N VAL A 3 2.62 -13.73 2.37
CA VAL A 3 3.71 -13.61 3.35
C VAL A 3 4.63 -14.84 3.31
N GLY A 4 5.93 -14.62 3.50
CA GLY A 4 6.94 -15.67 3.63
C GLY A 4 7.78 -15.44 4.89
N SER A 5 8.48 -16.48 5.32
CA SER A 5 9.39 -16.47 6.47
C SER A 5 10.68 -17.22 6.13
N ALA A 6 11.63 -17.30 7.07
CA ALA A 6 12.85 -18.10 6.91
C ALA A 6 12.57 -19.58 6.64
N THR A 7 11.41 -20.09 7.08
CA THR A 7 11.02 -21.50 6.98
C THR A 7 9.90 -21.75 5.97
N LYS A 8 9.24 -20.70 5.46
CA LYS A 8 8.09 -20.82 4.55
C LYS A 8 8.25 -19.88 3.35
N PRO A 9 8.34 -20.41 2.11
CA PRO A 9 8.43 -19.57 0.92
C PRO A 9 7.12 -18.79 0.67
N ARG A 10 7.25 -17.68 -0.06
CA ARG A 10 6.09 -16.93 -0.55
C ARG A 10 5.41 -17.69 -1.68
N GLU A 11 4.10 -17.57 -1.75
CA GLU A 11 3.29 -18.17 -2.82
C GLU A 11 2.80 -17.07 -3.77
N ILE A 12 2.92 -17.31 -5.08
CA ILE A 12 2.27 -16.51 -6.12
C ILE A 12 0.94 -17.18 -6.41
N THR A 13 -0.15 -16.42 -6.29
CA THR A 13 -1.52 -16.90 -6.42
C THR A 13 -2.19 -16.15 -7.55
N ASP A 14 -3.13 -16.82 -8.23
CA ASP A 14 -4.02 -16.19 -9.20
C ASP A 14 -5.16 -15.49 -8.43
N GLY A 15 -4.92 -14.24 -8.06
CA GLY A 15 -5.82 -13.45 -7.22
C GLY A 15 -5.66 -13.64 -5.71
N VAL A 16 -6.62 -13.09 -4.96
CA VAL A 16 -6.65 -13.12 -3.50
C VAL A 16 -7.44 -14.33 -3.03
N LEU A 17 -6.77 -15.23 -2.30
CA LEU A 17 -7.38 -16.44 -1.76
C LEU A 17 -7.77 -16.28 -0.28
N PRO A 18 -8.96 -16.73 0.13
CA PRO A 18 -9.36 -16.76 1.53
C PRO A 18 -8.36 -17.53 2.41
N GLY A 19 -8.10 -17.02 3.62
CA GLY A 19 -7.20 -17.66 4.59
C GLY A 19 -5.69 -17.50 4.30
N LYS A 20 -5.30 -16.86 3.20
CA LYS A 20 -3.91 -16.48 2.93
C LYS A 20 -3.68 -15.04 3.39
N ASN A 21 -2.49 -14.77 3.92
CA ASN A 21 -2.07 -13.42 4.30
C ASN A 21 -1.29 -12.76 3.16
N TYR A 22 -1.75 -11.59 2.74
CA TYR A 22 -1.15 -10.72 1.72
C TYR A 22 -0.68 -9.42 2.39
N PRO A 23 0.61 -9.30 2.76
CA PRO A 23 1.11 -8.21 3.59
C PRO A 23 0.81 -6.80 3.07
N ASN A 24 0.73 -6.64 1.74
CA ASN A 24 0.44 -5.36 1.10
C ASN A 24 -1.00 -4.87 1.30
N HIS A 25 -1.94 -5.71 1.76
CA HIS A 25 -3.32 -5.29 2.01
C HIS A 25 -3.45 -4.34 3.20
N SER A 26 -2.59 -4.51 4.21
CA SER A 26 -2.55 -3.63 5.39
C SER A 26 -1.24 -2.84 5.48
N ALA A 27 -0.12 -3.41 5.02
CA ALA A 27 1.21 -2.82 5.14
C ALA A 27 1.49 -2.35 6.58
N ILE A 28 1.87 -1.09 6.76
CA ILE A 28 2.03 -0.42 8.07
C ILE A 28 0.84 0.51 8.39
N ASP A 29 -0.24 0.41 7.64
CA ASP A 29 -1.44 1.24 7.75
C ASP A 29 -1.25 2.77 7.57
N PHE A 30 -0.25 3.16 6.76
CA PHE A 30 0.01 4.56 6.41
C PHE A 30 -1.22 5.26 5.79
N TYR A 31 -2.12 4.52 5.14
CA TYR A 31 -3.31 5.10 4.52
C TYR A 31 -4.22 5.82 5.53
N HIS A 32 -4.32 5.29 6.76
CA HIS A 32 -5.13 5.90 7.81
C HIS A 32 -4.31 6.79 8.76
N HIS A 33 -3.00 6.52 8.91
CA HIS A 33 -2.12 7.21 9.87
C HIS A 33 -1.16 8.24 9.26
N TYR A 34 -1.29 8.58 7.97
CA TYR A 34 -0.33 9.45 7.30
C TYR A 34 -0.16 10.82 7.97
N LYS A 35 -1.19 11.35 8.64
CA LYS A 35 -1.11 12.67 9.30
C LYS A 35 -0.18 12.62 10.51
N GLU A 36 -0.33 11.60 11.34
CA GLU A 36 0.50 11.36 12.51
C GLU A 36 1.93 11.02 12.09
N ASP A 37 2.09 10.17 11.09
CA ASP A 37 3.40 9.76 10.57
C ASP A 37 4.17 10.94 9.97
N ILE A 38 3.52 11.80 9.18
CA ILE A 38 4.14 13.02 8.64
C ILE A 38 4.54 13.98 9.77
N LYS A 39 3.74 14.09 10.83
CA LYS A 39 4.10 14.90 11.99
C LYS A 39 5.39 14.40 12.64
N LEU A 40 5.52 13.09 12.86
CA LEU A 40 6.74 12.49 13.40
C LEU A 40 7.95 12.72 12.48
N MET A 41 7.78 12.59 11.16
CA MET A 41 8.85 12.91 10.20
C MET A 41 9.30 14.38 10.28
N ALA A 42 8.35 15.30 10.46
CA ALA A 42 8.64 16.72 10.64
C ALA A 42 9.39 16.99 11.96
N GLU A 43 9.01 16.31 13.05
CA GLU A 43 9.72 16.38 14.35
C GLU A 43 11.18 15.89 14.24
N MET A 44 11.44 14.88 13.40
CA MET A 44 12.79 14.41 13.09
C MET A 44 13.58 15.37 12.18
N GLY A 45 12.97 16.45 11.70
CA GLY A 45 13.61 17.48 10.89
C GLY A 45 13.62 17.21 9.39
N PHE A 46 12.80 16.28 8.88
CA PHE A 46 12.73 16.00 7.44
C PHE A 46 12.28 17.25 6.68
N LYS A 47 12.99 17.57 5.59
CA LYS A 47 12.68 18.71 4.70
C LYS A 47 11.89 18.31 3.46
N ALA A 48 11.90 17.03 3.14
CA ALA A 48 11.14 16.44 2.06
C ALA A 48 10.78 15.00 2.45
N PHE A 49 9.61 14.56 1.98
CA PHE A 49 9.17 13.18 2.08
C PHE A 49 8.87 12.68 0.67
N ARG A 50 9.56 11.62 0.24
CA ARG A 50 9.36 11.01 -1.07
C ARG A 50 8.55 9.73 -0.90
N THR A 51 7.38 9.69 -1.54
CA THR A 51 6.55 8.49 -1.66
C THR A 51 6.11 8.30 -3.12
N SER A 52 5.55 7.14 -3.44
CA SER A 52 4.88 6.89 -4.72
C SER A 52 3.36 7.02 -4.54
N ILE A 53 2.70 7.53 -5.58
CA ILE A 53 1.23 7.48 -5.64
C ILE A 53 0.84 6.11 -6.17
N ALA A 54 -0.04 5.40 -5.45
CA ALA A 54 -0.55 4.11 -5.89
C ALA A 54 -1.46 4.29 -7.11
N TRP A 55 -1.01 3.82 -8.28
CA TRP A 55 -1.73 3.97 -9.55
C TRP A 55 -3.16 3.41 -9.47
N THR A 56 -3.33 2.25 -8.83
CA THR A 56 -4.62 1.58 -8.66
C THR A 56 -5.63 2.38 -7.83
N ARG A 57 -5.22 3.47 -7.20
CA ARG A 57 -6.14 4.42 -6.52
C ARG A 57 -6.61 5.54 -7.43
N ILE A 58 -5.94 5.76 -8.55
CA ILE A 58 -6.33 6.71 -9.58
C ILE A 58 -7.11 5.99 -10.69
N PHE A 59 -6.57 4.87 -11.16
CA PHE A 59 -7.09 4.02 -12.23
C PHE A 59 -7.05 2.55 -11.76
N PRO A 60 -8.09 2.04 -11.07
CA PRO A 60 -8.03 0.69 -10.49
C PRO A 60 -7.95 -0.44 -11.51
N ASN A 61 -8.66 -0.32 -12.63
CA ASN A 61 -8.61 -1.28 -13.73
C ASN A 61 -7.46 -0.95 -14.68
N GLY A 62 -7.01 0.31 -14.71
CA GLY A 62 -5.81 0.75 -15.42
C GLY A 62 -6.08 1.25 -16.85
N ASP A 63 -7.34 1.17 -17.30
CA ASP A 63 -7.79 1.53 -18.64
C ASP A 63 -8.94 2.55 -18.63
N GLU A 64 -9.27 3.12 -17.47
CA GLU A 64 -10.33 4.11 -17.38
C GLU A 64 -9.94 5.41 -18.10
N LYS A 65 -10.89 5.98 -18.86
CA LYS A 65 -10.69 7.25 -19.57
C LYS A 65 -10.72 8.46 -18.65
N ASN A 66 -11.38 8.32 -17.50
CA ASN A 66 -11.52 9.37 -16.50
C ASN A 66 -10.89 8.89 -15.20
N LEU A 67 -10.38 9.85 -14.43
CA LEU A 67 -9.92 9.61 -13.07
C LEU A 67 -11.10 9.12 -12.22
N MET A 68 -10.81 8.34 -11.20
CA MET A 68 -11.76 8.06 -10.12
C MET A 68 -12.43 9.35 -9.63
N GLU A 69 -13.76 9.42 -9.75
CA GLU A 69 -14.53 10.58 -9.31
C GLU A 69 -14.57 10.58 -7.77
N LYS A 70 -13.76 11.46 -7.18
CA LYS A 70 -13.60 11.83 -5.76
C LYS A 70 -14.09 10.84 -4.68
N VAL A 71 -13.10 10.38 -3.90
CA VAL A 71 -13.23 10.04 -2.46
C VAL A 71 -13.63 11.28 -1.66
#